data_AF-A0A7S2HQV4-F1
#
_entry.id   AF-A0A7S2HQV4-F1
#
_cell.length_a   1.000
_cell.length_b   1.000
_cell.length_c   1.000
_cell.angle_alpha   90.00
_cell.angle_beta   90.00
_cell.angle_gamma   90.00
#
_symmetry.space_group_name_H-M   'P 1'
#
loop_
_entity.id
_entity.type
_entity.pdbx_description
1 polymer ?
#
loop_
_entity_poly.entity_id
_entity_poly.type
_entity_poly.pdbx_seq_one_letter_code
_entity_poly.pdbx_strand_id
1 'polypeptide(L)'
;KNNLEGQLPMELGELSSVKVMSLYSNKLRGTLPANFAKMTSLKTLYLHDNEISGDLGFMCTAAPSALATTASSSTTTSWITNFRSDCFGNNPMVHCPCCNVCCAKDEDEYGQVDQCYA
;
A
#
# COMPACT_ATOMS: atom_id res chain seq x y z
N LYS A 1 -17.53 -1.40 9.73
CA LYS A 1 -17.55 -0.03 9.18
C LYS A 1 -17.52 0.95 10.34
N ASN A 2 -16.51 1.81 10.38
CA ASN A 2 -16.41 2.89 11.36
C ASN A 2 -16.57 4.24 10.61
N ASN A 3 -16.64 5.34 11.36
CA ASN A 3 -16.78 6.70 10.81
C ASN A 3 -15.54 7.55 11.08
N LEU A 4 -14.35 6.94 11.12
CA LEU A 4 -13.11 7.69 11.29
C LEU A 4 -12.88 8.57 10.06
N GLU A 5 -12.55 9.84 10.29
CA GLU A 5 -12.40 10.85 9.24
C GLU A 5 -11.13 11.68 9.45
N GLY A 6 -10.73 12.40 8.41
CA GLY A 6 -9.51 13.22 8.43
C GLY A 6 -8.29 12.47 7.89
N GLN A 7 -7.11 13.03 8.13
CA GLN A 7 -5.84 12.49 7.63
C GLN A 7 -5.20 11.53 8.62
N LEU A 8 -4.40 10.60 8.13
CA LEU A 8 -3.57 9.75 8.98
C LEU A 8 -2.44 10.58 9.61
N PRO A 9 -2.32 10.61 10.95
CA PRO A 9 -1.26 11.35 11.62
C PRO A 9 0.12 10.72 11.34
N MET A 10 1.16 11.56 11.22
CA MET A 10 2.54 11.10 10.96
C MET A 10 3.08 10.25 12.11
N GLU A 11 2.55 10.46 13.31
CA GLU A 11 2.89 9.78 14.56
C GLU A 11 2.59 8.27 14.50
N LEU A 12 1.67 7.83 13.62
CA LEU A 12 1.43 6.39 13.41
C LEU A 12 2.68 5.66 12.92
N GLY A 13 3.57 6.35 12.22
CA GLY A 13 4.84 5.79 11.76
C GLY A 13 5.79 5.41 12.90
N GLU A 14 5.62 5.98 14.09
CA GLU A 14 6.44 5.67 15.27
C GLU A 14 6.05 4.34 15.93
N LEU A 15 4.94 3.72 15.50
CA LEU A 15 4.47 2.42 15.98
C LEU A 15 5.27 1.26 15.37
N SER A 16 6.58 1.25 15.61
CA SER A 16 7.58 0.35 14.99
C SER A 16 7.37 -1.15 15.25
N SER A 17 6.60 -1.49 16.29
CA SER A 17 6.30 -2.88 16.67
C SER A 17 5.01 -3.43 16.03
N VAL A 18 4.21 -2.59 15.36
CA VAL A 18 2.95 -3.02 14.75
C VAL A 18 3.24 -3.91 13.55
N LYS A 19 2.59 -5.08 13.52
CA LYS A 19 2.69 -6.05 12.42
C LYS A 19 1.49 -6.00 11.48
N VAL A 20 0.34 -5.63 12.01
CA VAL A 20 -0.94 -5.60 11.29
C VAL A 20 -1.65 -4.29 11.62
N MET A 21 -1.98 -3.53 10.58
CA MET A 21 -2.78 -2.31 10.69
C MET A 21 -3.95 -2.40 9.72
N SER A 22 -5.16 -2.29 10.26
CA SER A 22 -6.39 -2.45 9.50
C SER A 22 -7.28 -1.24 9.72
N LEU A 23 -7.35 -0.37 8.71
CA LEU A 23 -8.07 0.91 8.74
C LEU A 23 -9.15 1.01 7.66
N TYR A 24 -9.43 -0.12 6.99
CA TYR A 24 -10.39 -0.19 5.90
C TYR A 24 -11.83 0.16 6.32
N SER A 25 -12.66 0.53 5.35
CA SER A 25 -14.08 0.92 5.52
C SER A 25 -14.28 2.06 6.53
N ASN A 26 -13.61 3.19 6.27
CA ASN A 26 -13.72 4.46 7.01
C ASN A 26 -13.92 5.63 6.02
N LYS A 27 -13.73 6.87 6.49
CA LYS A 27 -13.76 8.10 5.69
C LYS A 27 -12.41 8.85 5.81
N LEU A 28 -11.32 8.10 5.95
CA LEU A 28 -9.98 8.67 6.04
C LEU A 28 -9.60 9.23 4.67
N ARG A 29 -8.94 10.39 4.65
CA ARG A 29 -8.61 11.13 3.43
C ARG A 29 -7.16 11.59 3.40
N GLY A 30 -6.68 12.01 2.24
CA GLY A 30 -5.32 12.56 2.07
C GLY A 30 -4.28 11.48 1.79
N THR A 31 -3.01 11.76 2.05
CA THR A 31 -1.91 10.86 1.66
C THR A 31 -1.44 9.95 2.79
N LEU A 32 -0.94 8.77 2.44
CA LEU A 32 -0.26 7.90 3.42
C LEU A 32 1.06 8.57 3.86
N PRO A 33 1.29 8.82 5.16
CA PRO A 33 2.49 9.52 5.61
C PRO A 33 3.77 8.72 5.35
N ALA A 34 4.81 9.37 4.83
CA ALA A 34 6.12 8.74 4.59
C ALA A 34 6.76 8.15 5.86
N ASN A 35 6.35 8.62 7.05
CA ASN A 35 6.78 8.05 8.34
C ASN A 35 6.41 6.56 8.49
N PHE A 36 5.45 6.03 7.71
CA PHE A 36 5.17 4.59 7.66
C PHE A 36 6.40 3.78 7.21
N ALA A 37 7.39 4.41 6.57
CA ALA A 37 8.70 3.80 6.31
C ALA A 37 9.44 3.32 7.58
N LYS A 38 9.15 3.92 8.73
CA LYS A 38 9.72 3.52 10.03
C LYS A 38 9.06 2.28 10.63
N MET A 39 7.89 1.89 10.13
CA MET A 39 7.14 0.73 10.61
C MET A 39 7.69 -0.58 10.02
N THR A 40 8.96 -0.88 10.28
CA THR A 40 9.69 -2.01 9.68
C THR A 40 9.12 -3.38 10.06
N SER A 41 8.39 -3.47 11.18
CA SER A 41 7.69 -4.69 11.60
C SER A 41 6.35 -4.91 10.87
N LEU A 42 5.83 -3.90 10.16
CA LEU A 42 4.52 -3.95 9.52
C LEU A 42 4.54 -4.93 8.34
N LYS A 43 3.64 -5.91 8.37
CA LYS A 43 3.49 -6.93 7.34
C LYS A 43 2.15 -6.87 6.65
N THR A 44 1.13 -6.36 7.33
CA THR A 44 -0.22 -6.25 6.77
C THR A 44 -0.76 -4.84 6.99
N LEU A 45 -1.19 -4.20 5.90
CA LEU A 45 -1.76 -2.86 5.91
C LEU A 45 -2.97 -2.82 4.97
N TYR A 46 -4.16 -2.66 5.55
CA TYR A 46 -5.42 -2.55 4.81
C TYR A 46 -6.00 -1.14 4.94
N LEU A 47 -6.14 -0.46 3.81
CA LEU A 47 -6.60 0.92 3.68
C LEU A 47 -7.79 1.07 2.72
N HIS A 48 -8.20 0.02 2.01
CA HIS A 48 -9.36 0.02 1.09
C HIS A 48 -10.65 0.55 1.73
N ASP A 49 -11.60 0.96 0.90
CA ASP A 49 -12.81 1.70 1.29
C ASP A 49 -12.47 2.96 2.12
N ASN A 50 -11.53 3.78 1.64
CA ASN A 50 -11.21 5.11 2.17
C ASN A 50 -10.90 6.08 1.01
N GLU A 51 -10.67 7.36 1.32
CA GLU A 51 -10.27 8.40 0.38
C GLU A 51 -8.75 8.69 0.45
N ILE A 52 -7.96 7.64 0.71
CA ILE A 52 -6.49 7.73 0.82
C ILE A 52 -5.85 7.68 -0.57
N SER A 53 -4.82 8.50 -0.79
CA SER A 53 -4.12 8.61 -2.07
C SER A 53 -2.62 8.84 -1.93
N GLY A 54 -1.94 8.98 -3.07
CA GLY A 54 -0.53 9.36 -3.12
C GLY A 54 0.37 8.24 -3.62
N ASP A 55 1.67 8.54 -3.67
CA ASP A 55 2.69 7.62 -4.15
C ASP A 55 3.28 6.80 -2.99
N LEU A 56 3.14 5.48 -3.08
CA LEU A 56 3.64 4.54 -2.09
C LEU A 56 5.07 4.06 -2.37
N GLY A 57 5.81 4.76 -3.24
CA GLY A 57 7.22 4.49 -3.55
C GLY A 57 8.14 4.42 -2.33
N PHE A 58 7.82 5.12 -1.23
CA PHE A 58 8.59 5.02 0.01
C PHE A 58 8.50 3.64 0.68
N MET A 59 7.49 2.84 0.36
CA MET A 59 7.31 1.47 0.85
C MET A 59 8.08 0.45 0.02
N CYS A 60 8.67 0.88 -1.09
CA CYS A 60 9.53 0.09 -1.94
C CYS A 60 10.95 0.14 -1.44
N THR A 61 11.52 -1.03 -1.17
CA THR A 61 12.98 -1.17 -1.12
C THR A 61 13.42 -1.68 -2.48
N ALA A 62 14.31 -0.96 -3.16
CA ALA A 62 15.09 -1.58 -4.22
C ALA A 62 15.76 -2.82 -3.60
N ALA A 63 15.59 -3.99 -4.21
CA ALA A 63 16.30 -5.18 -3.76
C ALA A 63 17.79 -4.82 -3.66
N PRO A 64 18.48 -5.15 -2.54
CA PRO A 64 19.93 -4.99 -2.49
C PRO A 64 20.48 -5.77 -3.67
N SER A 65 21.21 -5.07 -4.54
CA SER A 65 21.82 -5.62 -5.75
C SER A 65 22.71 -6.82 -5.42
N ALA A 66 22.14 -8.01 -5.43
CA ALA A 66 22.84 -9.26 -5.58
C ALA A 66 22.18 -9.97 -6.77
N LEU A 67 22.85 -9.84 -7.93
CA LEU A 67 22.52 -10.44 -9.23
C LEU A 67 21.39 -9.80 -10.04
N ALA A 68 21.56 -8.52 -10.41
CA ALA A 68 20.97 -8.00 -11.65
C ALA A 68 21.94 -8.27 -12.81
N THR A 69 22.01 -9.51 -13.27
CA THR A 69 22.59 -9.83 -14.59
C THR A 69 21.47 -10.37 -15.46
N THR A 70 21.05 -9.52 -16.39
CA THR A 70 20.23 -9.80 -17.57
C THR A 70 18.78 -10.25 -17.32
N ALA A 71 17.89 -9.28 -17.10
CA ALA A 71 16.59 -9.13 -17.80
C ALA A 71 15.87 -7.89 -17.24
N SER A 72 15.09 -7.21 -18.08
CA SER A 72 14.38 -5.95 -17.86
C SER A 72 13.19 -6.02 -16.88
N SER A 73 13.40 -6.54 -15.67
CA SER A 73 12.37 -6.61 -14.63
C SER A 73 12.97 -6.29 -13.26
N SER A 74 13.10 -4.99 -12.97
CA SER A 74 13.47 -4.50 -11.64
C SER A 74 12.32 -4.80 -10.68
N THR A 75 12.34 -5.96 -10.02
CA THR A 75 11.34 -6.32 -9.00
C THR A 75 11.58 -5.48 -7.74
N THR A 76 10.99 -4.29 -7.69
CA THR A 76 10.86 -3.50 -6.47
C THR A 76 10.01 -4.30 -5.48
N THR A 77 10.60 -4.67 -4.35
CA THR A 77 9.92 -5.46 -3.31
C THR A 77 9.60 -4.57 -2.12
N SER A 78 8.44 -4.77 -1.50
CA SER A 78 8.04 -4.08 -0.28
C SER A 78 8.26 -4.96 0.95
N TRP A 79 8.57 -4.36 2.11
CA TRP A 79 8.60 -5.09 3.38
C TRP A 79 7.20 -5.47 3.89
N ILE A 80 6.15 -4.83 3.33
CA ILE A 80 4.75 -5.20 3.56
C ILE A 80 4.38 -6.32 2.60
N THR A 81 3.95 -7.44 3.16
CA THR A 81 3.59 -8.64 2.39
C THR A 81 2.11 -8.65 1.98
N ASN A 82 1.25 -8.00 2.78
CA ASN A 82 -0.18 -7.90 2.54
C ASN A 82 -0.60 -6.43 2.58
N PHE A 83 -0.51 -5.74 1.45
CA PHE A 83 -1.05 -4.40 1.30
C PHE A 83 -2.42 -4.48 0.62
N ARG A 84 -3.35 -3.56 0.88
CA ARG A 84 -4.65 -3.49 0.19
C ARG A 84 -5.23 -2.07 0.27
N SER A 85 -5.37 -1.40 -0.87
CA SER A 85 -5.94 -0.06 -1.04
C SER A 85 -6.84 0.01 -2.26
N ASP A 86 -7.55 1.12 -2.44
CA ASP A 86 -8.39 1.35 -3.62
C ASP A 86 -7.51 1.89 -4.76
N CYS A 87 -7.47 1.18 -5.90
CA CYS A 87 -6.63 1.53 -7.05
C CYS A 87 -7.39 2.19 -8.22
N PHE A 88 -8.72 2.06 -8.26
CA PHE A 88 -9.55 2.48 -9.38
C PHE A 88 -10.69 3.38 -8.90
N GLY A 89 -10.54 4.69 -9.11
CA GLY A 89 -11.55 5.68 -8.76
C GLY A 89 -11.19 7.05 -9.35
N ASN A 90 -12.21 7.89 -9.58
CA ASN A 90 -12.05 9.26 -10.05
C ASN A 90 -11.37 10.11 -8.96
N ASN A 91 -10.04 10.04 -8.90
CA ASN A 91 -9.14 10.93 -8.15
C ASN A 91 -9.45 11.02 -6.63
N PRO A 92 -8.62 10.45 -5.72
CA PRO A 92 -7.17 10.41 -5.89
C PRO A 92 -6.58 9.00 -5.90
N MET A 93 -5.69 8.75 -6.88
CA MET A 93 -5.11 7.44 -7.17
C MET A 93 -3.98 7.11 -6.19
N VAL A 94 -3.99 5.89 -5.65
CA VAL A 94 -2.82 5.31 -4.97
C VAL A 94 -1.89 4.76 -6.06
N HIS A 95 -0.72 5.37 -6.23
CA HIS A 95 0.29 4.82 -7.12
C HIS A 95 1.07 3.73 -6.38
N CYS A 96 1.09 2.53 -6.97
CA CYS A 96 1.68 1.33 -6.40
C CYS A 96 2.92 0.86 -7.20
N PRO A 97 4.10 1.45 -6.95
CA PRO A 97 5.32 1.13 -7.67
C PRO A 97 6.00 -0.18 -7.22
N CYS A 98 5.43 -0.89 -6.24
CA CYS A 98 5.86 -2.22 -5.80
C CYS A 98 4.74 -3.23 -5.95
N CYS A 99 5.03 -4.35 -6.60
CA CYS A 99 4.06 -5.38 -6.89
C CYS A 99 3.80 -6.27 -5.65
N ASN A 100 2.83 -5.90 -4.81
CA ASN A 100 2.22 -6.72 -3.74
C ASN A 100 0.75 -6.31 -3.57
N VAL A 101 -0.19 -7.11 -4.10
CA VAL A 101 -1.67 -7.06 -3.98
C VAL A 101 -2.26 -5.68 -3.65
N CYS A 102 -1.87 -4.63 -4.38
CA CYS A 102 -2.27 -3.27 -4.01
C CYS A 102 -3.78 -3.04 -4.06
N CYS A 103 -4.47 -3.73 -4.97
CA CYS A 103 -5.86 -3.43 -5.26
C CYS A 103 -6.76 -4.39 -4.48
N ALA A 104 -7.69 -3.82 -3.70
CA ALA A 104 -8.79 -4.61 -3.18
C ALA A 104 -9.55 -5.19 -4.38
N LYS A 105 -9.58 -6.52 -4.47
CA LYS A 105 -10.56 -7.22 -5.28
C LYS A 105 -11.94 -6.71 -4.85
N ASP A 106 -12.58 -5.88 -5.66
CA ASP A 106 -13.88 -6.32 -6.11
C ASP A 106 -13.56 -7.53 -6.98
N GLU A 107 -14.04 -8.72 -6.59
CA GLU A 107 -14.04 -9.81 -7.56
C GLU A 107 -14.89 -9.29 -8.71
N ASP A 108 -14.26 -9.02 -9.87
CA ASP A 108 -15.04 -8.93 -11.07
C ASP A 108 -15.81 -10.26 -11.25
N GLU A 109 -16.90 -10.24 -12.00
CA GLU A 109 -17.76 -11.41 -12.26
C GLU A 109 -16.99 -12.61 -12.88
N TYR A 110 -15.70 -12.42 -13.19
CA TYR A 110 -14.79 -13.36 -13.85
C TYR A 110 -13.61 -13.83 -12.97
N GLY A 111 -13.49 -13.37 -11.72
CA GLY A 111 -12.48 -13.84 -10.77
C GLY A 111 -11.03 -13.47 -11.13
N GLN A 112 -10.81 -12.43 -11.95
CA GLN A 112 -9.46 -11.97 -12.29
C GLN A 112 -8.89 -11.09 -11.17
N VAL A 113 -7.59 -11.22 -10.94
CA VAL A 113 -6.85 -10.46 -9.92
C VAL A 113 -6.21 -9.28 -10.63
N ASP A 114 -6.61 -8.06 -10.29
CA ASP A 114 -5.97 -6.85 -10.80
C ASP A 114 -4.48 -6.88 -10.46
N GLN A 115 -3.67 -7.06 -11.50
CA GLN A 115 -2.22 -7.14 -11.39
C GLN A 115 -1.68 -5.72 -11.22
N CYS A 116 -0.67 -5.55 -10.36
CA CYS A 116 0.06 -4.29 -10.34
C CYS A 116 0.69 -4.10 -11.73
N TYR A 117 0.39 -3.00 -12.40
CA TYR A 117 1.09 -2.64 -13.62
C TYR A 117 2.50 -2.20 -13.21
N ALA A 118 3.48 -3.04 -13.53
CA ALA A 118 4.91 -2.76 -13.42
C ALA A 118 5.34 -1.71 -14.45
#